data_AF-R1FWH2-F1
#
_entry.id   AF-R1FWH2-F1
#
_cell.length_a   1.000
_cell.length_b   1.000
_cell.length_c   1.000
_cell.angle_alpha   90.00
_cell.angle_beta   90.00
_cell.angle_gamma   90.00
#
_symmetry.space_group_name_H-M   'P 1'
#
loop_
_entity.id
_entity.type
_entity.pdbx_description
1 polymer ?
#
loop_
_entity_poly.entity_id
_entity_poly.type
_entity_poly.pdbx_seq_one_letter_code
_entity_poly.pdbx_strand_id
1 'polypeptide(L)'
;MTEVDRVGERIEQLLGEFDGEDAELAEDLVHTLIEFYGAGLARIAELVGRPVLDRLAEDELVRGLLVLHDLHPRSTHERVTEALDKVRPYLGSHAGDVEFVGIEDGVLRLQLRGSCDGCPSSAVTAKYAIERVVREVAPEIADVVVEGVAEETGPGGRPLLPLCPVEVP
;
A
#
# COMPACT_ATOMS: atom_id res chain seq x y z
N MET A 1 14.12 -3.85 12.33
CA MET A 1 14.56 -5.15 11.80
C MET A 1 13.93 -6.22 12.67
N THR A 2 12.76 -6.66 12.24
CA THR A 2 11.97 -7.70 12.89
C THR A 2 12.56 -9.09 12.59
N GLU A 3 12.10 -10.12 13.30
CA GLU A 3 12.48 -11.50 12.99
C GLU A 3 12.04 -11.91 11.57
N VAL A 4 10.94 -11.33 11.10
CA VAL A 4 10.39 -11.52 9.74
C VAL A 4 11.31 -10.93 8.70
N ASP A 5 11.80 -9.69 8.90
CA ASP A 5 12.71 -9.03 7.96
C ASP A 5 13.96 -9.89 7.74
N ARG A 6 14.49 -10.48 8.83
CA ARG A 6 15.65 -11.36 8.77
C ARG A 6 15.38 -12.66 8.02
N VAL A 7 14.19 -13.23 8.15
CA VAL A 7 13.78 -14.43 7.43
C VAL A 7 13.64 -14.11 5.93
N GLY A 8 13.03 -12.97 5.59
CA GLY A 8 12.92 -12.50 4.21
C GLY A 8 14.29 -12.32 3.54
N GLU A 9 15.20 -11.57 4.17
CA GLU A 9 16.57 -11.38 3.68
C GLU A 9 17.30 -12.73 3.49
N ARG A 10 17.06 -13.69 4.40
CA ARG A 10 17.66 -15.01 4.31
C ARG A 10 17.10 -15.83 3.15
N ILE A 11 15.79 -15.73 2.89
CA ILE A 11 15.15 -16.39 1.74
C ILE A 11 15.72 -15.80 0.45
N GLU A 12 15.77 -14.48 0.32
CA GLU A 12 16.34 -13.81 -0.86
C GLU A 12 17.81 -14.19 -1.08
N GLN A 13 18.61 -14.22 0.00
CA GLN A 13 20.00 -14.67 -0.08
C GLN A 13 20.10 -16.09 -0.62
N LEU A 14 19.28 -17.02 -0.10
CA LEU A 14 19.30 -18.42 -0.53
C LEU A 14 18.82 -18.57 -1.97
N LEU A 15 17.80 -17.83 -2.39
CA LEU A 15 17.33 -17.84 -3.78
C LEU A 15 18.39 -17.30 -4.73
N GLY A 16 19.12 -16.26 -4.33
CA GLY A 16 20.24 -15.71 -5.11
C GLY A 16 21.48 -16.60 -5.22
N GLU A 17 21.54 -17.73 -4.48
CA GLU A 17 22.61 -18.72 -4.63
C GLU A 17 22.36 -19.67 -5.83
N PHE A 18 21.14 -19.72 -6.36
CA PHE A 18 20.77 -20.55 -7.50
C PHE A 18 20.88 -19.78 -8.82
N ASP A 19 21.19 -20.47 -9.92
CA ASP A 19 21.21 -19.92 -11.27
C ASP A 19 20.52 -20.84 -12.29
N GLY A 20 20.07 -20.25 -13.41
CA GLY A 20 19.44 -20.98 -14.51
C GLY A 20 18.26 -21.86 -14.06
N GLU A 21 18.29 -23.13 -14.45
CA GLU A 21 17.23 -24.12 -14.16
C GLU A 21 17.08 -24.42 -12.66
N ASP A 22 18.15 -24.28 -11.86
CA ASP A 22 18.08 -24.51 -10.42
C ASP A 22 17.32 -23.38 -9.69
N ALA A 23 17.37 -22.16 -10.23
CA ALA A 23 16.61 -21.02 -9.70
C ALA A 23 15.12 -21.19 -9.95
N GLU A 24 14.73 -21.59 -11.17
CA GLU A 24 13.33 -21.88 -11.52
C GLU A 24 12.75 -22.99 -10.62
N LEU A 25 13.52 -24.08 -10.39
CA LEU A 25 13.11 -25.16 -9.50
C LEU A 25 12.97 -24.72 -8.05
N ALA A 26 13.86 -23.86 -7.56
CA ALA A 26 13.79 -23.31 -6.21
C ALA A 26 12.56 -22.41 -6.02
N GLU A 27 12.26 -21.56 -7.01
CA GLU A 27 11.05 -20.73 -7.04
C GLU A 27 9.78 -21.58 -7.05
N ASP A 28 9.70 -22.60 -7.90
CA ASP A 28 8.58 -23.54 -7.97
C ASP A 28 8.35 -24.28 -6.64
N LEU A 29 9.44 -24.70 -5.98
CA LEU A 29 9.37 -25.33 -4.66
C LEU A 29 8.79 -24.37 -3.62
N VAL A 30 9.28 -23.12 -3.58
CA VAL A 30 8.79 -22.10 -2.66
C VAL A 30 7.31 -21.81 -2.93
N HIS A 31 6.92 -21.66 -4.19
CA HIS A 31 5.52 -21.45 -4.58
C HIS A 31 4.63 -22.60 -4.09
N THR A 32 5.03 -23.84 -4.35
CA THR A 32 4.30 -25.04 -3.92
C THR A 32 4.14 -25.12 -2.40
N LEU A 33 5.18 -24.75 -1.64
CA LEU A 33 5.11 -24.71 -0.18
C LEU A 33 4.15 -23.63 0.32
N ILE A 34 4.19 -22.42 -0.27
CA ILE A 34 3.30 -21.32 0.07
C ILE A 34 1.84 -21.70 -0.22
N GLU A 35 1.56 -22.34 -1.35
CA GLU A 35 0.23 -22.84 -1.69
C GLU A 35 -0.26 -23.87 -0.66
N PHE A 36 0.58 -24.84 -0.30
CA PHE A 36 0.23 -25.87 0.67
C PHE A 36 -0.08 -25.28 2.06
N TYR A 37 0.78 -24.38 2.56
CA TYR A 37 0.56 -23.71 3.84
C TYR A 37 -0.66 -22.79 3.79
N GLY A 38 -0.87 -22.08 2.68
CA GLY A 38 -2.05 -21.25 2.44
C GLY A 38 -3.34 -22.04 2.53
N ALA A 39 -3.40 -23.23 1.90
CA ALA A 39 -4.56 -24.12 2.00
C ALA A 39 -4.82 -24.58 3.45
N GLY A 40 -3.76 -24.88 4.20
CA GLY A 40 -3.86 -25.21 5.62
C GLY A 40 -4.39 -24.05 6.46
N LEU A 41 -3.87 -22.84 6.24
CA LEU A 41 -4.29 -21.62 6.93
C LEU A 41 -5.74 -21.27 6.62
N ALA A 42 -6.17 -21.39 5.36
CA ALA A 42 -7.54 -21.19 4.94
C ALA A 42 -8.48 -22.11 5.71
N ARG A 43 -8.11 -23.39 5.82
CA ARG A 43 -8.87 -24.37 6.59
C ARG A 43 -8.92 -24.03 8.08
N ILE A 44 -7.82 -23.57 8.66
CA ILE A 44 -7.79 -23.11 10.06
C ILE A 44 -8.73 -21.92 10.25
N ALA A 45 -8.66 -20.91 9.37
CA ALA A 45 -9.49 -19.72 9.42
C ALA A 45 -11.00 -20.05 9.40
N GLU A 46 -11.41 -21.01 8.56
CA GLU A 46 -12.78 -21.53 8.55
C GLU A 46 -13.17 -22.18 9.88
N LEU A 47 -12.29 -23.02 10.44
CA LEU A 47 -12.55 -23.80 11.65
C LEU A 47 -12.64 -22.92 12.90
N VAL A 48 -11.79 -21.89 13.02
CA VAL A 48 -11.77 -21.00 14.19
C VAL A 48 -12.91 -19.96 14.15
N GLY A 49 -13.41 -19.66 12.95
CA GLY A 49 -14.52 -18.72 12.74
C GLY A 49 -14.15 -17.25 12.97
N ARG A 50 -15.08 -16.37 12.57
CA ARG A 50 -14.85 -14.92 12.48
C ARG A 50 -14.38 -14.25 13.78
N PRO A 51 -14.98 -14.49 14.97
CA PRO A 51 -14.57 -13.79 16.19
C PRO A 51 -13.16 -14.14 16.69
N VAL A 52 -12.64 -15.32 16.33
CA VAL A 52 -11.25 -15.70 16.62
C VAL A 52 -10.34 -15.09 15.56
N LEU A 53 -10.73 -15.15 14.29
CA LEU A 53 -9.97 -14.58 13.18
C LEU A 53 -9.78 -13.06 13.33
N ASP A 54 -10.80 -12.32 13.78
CA ASP A 54 -10.69 -10.89 14.07
C ASP A 54 -9.63 -10.60 15.15
N ARG A 55 -9.56 -11.43 16.21
CA ARG A 55 -8.54 -11.30 17.27
C ARG A 55 -7.15 -11.66 16.77
N LEU A 56 -7.04 -12.67 15.90
CA LEU A 56 -5.77 -13.05 15.29
C LEU A 56 -5.22 -11.92 14.39
N ALA A 57 -6.10 -11.20 13.69
CA ALA A 57 -5.72 -10.06 12.86
C ALA A 57 -5.24 -8.81 13.64
N GLU A 58 -5.41 -8.79 14.97
CA GLU A 58 -4.85 -7.72 15.82
C GLU A 58 -3.33 -7.86 15.96
N ASP A 59 -2.81 -9.08 15.94
CA ASP A 59 -1.37 -9.36 15.95
C ASP A 59 -0.73 -8.98 14.61
N GLU A 60 0.42 -8.31 14.65
CA GLU A 60 1.08 -7.76 13.47
C GLU A 60 1.60 -8.83 12.51
N LEU A 61 2.23 -9.87 13.07
CA LEU A 61 2.77 -10.97 12.29
C LEU A 61 1.64 -11.78 11.66
N VAL A 62 0.64 -12.15 12.46
CA VAL A 62 -0.49 -12.97 12.01
C VAL A 62 -1.33 -12.20 11.00
N ARG A 63 -1.54 -10.89 11.19
CA ARG A 63 -2.18 -10.03 10.19
C ARG A 63 -1.46 -10.09 8.85
N GLY A 64 -0.13 -9.95 8.83
CA GLY A 64 0.67 -10.03 7.61
C GLY A 64 0.50 -11.37 6.89
N LEU A 65 0.51 -12.48 7.63
CA LEU A 65 0.30 -13.82 7.09
C LEU A 65 -1.12 -13.99 6.51
N LEU A 66 -2.14 -13.49 7.21
CA LEU A 66 -3.52 -13.52 6.73
C LEU A 66 -3.69 -12.69 5.46
N VAL A 67 -3.04 -11.54 5.35
CA VAL A 67 -3.05 -10.72 4.13
C VAL A 67 -2.37 -11.44 2.97
N LEU A 68 -1.17 -12.00 3.19
CA LEU A 68 -0.40 -12.71 2.15
C LEU A 68 -1.20 -13.85 1.51
N HIS A 69 -2.05 -14.52 2.29
CA HIS A 69 -2.88 -15.63 1.84
C HIS A 69 -4.33 -15.25 1.50
N ASP A 70 -4.68 -13.96 1.45
CA ASP A 70 -6.05 -13.47 1.18
C ASP A 70 -7.10 -14.01 2.18
N LEU A 71 -6.71 -14.16 3.44
CA LEU A 71 -7.51 -14.66 4.57
C LEU A 71 -7.85 -13.58 5.60
N HIS A 72 -7.50 -12.32 5.33
CA HIS A 72 -7.78 -11.24 6.27
C HIS A 72 -9.30 -11.06 6.43
N PRO A 73 -9.84 -10.97 7.67
CA PRO A 73 -11.29 -10.91 7.90
C PRO A 73 -11.97 -9.67 7.28
N ARG A 74 -11.21 -8.59 7.09
CA ARG A 74 -11.64 -7.35 6.44
C ARG A 74 -11.00 -7.21 5.08
N SER A 75 -11.78 -6.77 4.10
CA SER A 75 -11.28 -6.43 2.77
C SER A 75 -10.22 -5.32 2.83
N THR A 76 -9.37 -5.25 1.81
CA THR A 76 -8.42 -4.13 1.65
C THR A 76 -9.14 -2.78 1.66
N HIS A 77 -10.27 -2.68 0.98
CA HIS A 77 -11.10 -1.48 0.97
C HIS A 77 -11.53 -1.04 2.39
N GLU A 78 -12.06 -1.96 3.20
CA GLU A 78 -12.47 -1.65 4.57
C GLU A 78 -11.29 -1.21 5.43
N ARG A 79 -10.15 -1.91 5.33
CA ARG A 79 -8.93 -1.57 6.07
C ARG A 79 -8.40 -0.19 5.70
N VAL A 80 -8.31 0.10 4.40
CA VAL A 80 -7.86 1.40 3.89
C VAL A 80 -8.84 2.50 4.30
N THR A 81 -10.15 2.29 4.17
CA THR A 81 -11.16 3.29 4.54
C THR A 81 -11.07 3.65 6.03
N GLU A 82 -10.97 2.65 6.90
CA GLU A 82 -10.82 2.87 8.34
C GLU A 82 -9.50 3.60 8.68
N ALA A 83 -8.42 3.30 7.97
CA ALA A 83 -7.16 4.03 8.08
C ALA A 83 -7.31 5.50 7.67
N LEU A 84 -7.94 5.77 6.54
CA LEU A 84 -8.16 7.13 6.05
C LEU A 84 -9.02 7.93 7.04
N ASP A 85 -10.05 7.32 7.64
CA ASP A 85 -10.89 7.97 8.66
C ASP A 85 -10.10 8.41 9.89
N LYS A 86 -9.06 7.66 10.29
CA LYS A 86 -8.16 8.04 11.39
C LYS A 86 -7.24 9.22 11.02
N VAL A 87 -6.93 9.38 9.73
CA VAL A 87 -6.03 10.41 9.20
C VAL A 87 -6.79 11.71 8.87
N ARG A 88 -8.07 11.63 8.51
CA ARG A 88 -8.95 12.78 8.18
C ARG A 88 -8.88 13.97 9.16
N PRO A 89 -8.93 13.79 10.50
CA PRO A 89 -8.81 14.90 11.43
C PRO A 89 -7.48 15.68 11.31
N TYR A 90 -6.40 15.00 10.95
CA TYR A 90 -5.09 15.60 10.74
C TYR A 90 -4.99 16.30 9.37
N LEU A 91 -5.68 15.77 8.35
CA LEU A 91 -5.74 16.37 7.01
C LEU A 91 -6.57 17.66 6.99
N GLY A 92 -7.69 17.71 7.71
CA GLY A 92 -8.62 18.84 7.73
C GLY A 92 -8.02 20.16 8.24
N SER A 93 -6.83 20.11 8.86
CA SER A 93 -6.09 21.29 9.32
C SER A 93 -5.23 21.95 8.24
N HIS A 94 -4.84 21.23 7.17
CA HIS A 94 -3.83 21.68 6.20
C HIS A 94 -4.09 21.29 4.74
N ALA A 95 -4.78 20.18 4.46
CA ALA A 95 -4.93 19.59 3.12
C ALA A 95 -6.40 19.29 2.72
N GLY A 96 -7.35 19.33 3.65
CA GLY A 96 -8.77 19.03 3.40
C GLY A 96 -9.16 17.61 3.78
N ASP A 97 -9.91 16.95 2.90
CA ASP A 97 -10.43 15.59 3.00
C ASP A 97 -9.78 14.69 1.92
N VAL A 98 -9.92 13.38 2.06
CA VAL A 98 -9.43 12.37 1.12
C VAL A 98 -10.54 11.39 0.80
N GLU A 99 -10.67 11.05 -0.48
CA GLU A 99 -11.63 10.10 -1.00
C GLU A 99 -10.91 8.89 -1.62
N PHE A 100 -11.42 7.70 -1.33
CA PHE A 100 -11.00 6.47 -1.98
C PHE A 100 -11.57 6.41 -3.39
N VAL A 101 -10.72 6.25 -4.41
CA VAL A 101 -11.15 6.14 -5.81
C VAL A 101 -11.20 4.68 -6.23
N GLY A 102 -10.14 3.91 -5.96
CA GLY A 102 -10.04 2.54 -6.40
C GLY A 102 -8.70 1.90 -6.06
N ILE A 103 -8.62 0.58 -6.24
CA ILE A 103 -7.37 -0.18 -6.22
C ILE A 103 -7.28 -0.94 -7.54
N GLU A 104 -6.20 -0.73 -8.27
CA GLU A 104 -5.93 -1.38 -9.57
C GLU A 104 -4.47 -1.85 -9.58
N ASP A 105 -4.23 -3.12 -9.90
CA ASP A 105 -2.87 -3.69 -10.02
C ASP A 105 -1.95 -3.40 -8.81
N GLY A 106 -2.52 -3.45 -7.59
CA GLY A 106 -1.79 -3.17 -6.35
C GLY A 106 -1.54 -1.67 -6.07
N VAL A 107 -2.09 -0.78 -6.89
CA VAL A 107 -1.98 0.68 -6.74
C VAL A 107 -3.27 1.24 -6.15
N LEU A 108 -3.17 1.88 -4.98
CA LEU A 108 -4.27 2.60 -4.37
C LEU A 108 -4.38 4.00 -4.96
N ARG A 109 -5.52 4.33 -5.58
CA ARG A 109 -5.84 5.66 -6.08
C ARG A 109 -6.73 6.40 -5.08
N LEU A 110 -6.31 7.61 -4.72
CA LEU A 110 -7.01 8.51 -3.82
C LEU A 110 -7.18 9.89 -4.46
N GLN A 111 -8.21 10.62 -4.05
CA GLN A 111 -8.44 12.01 -4.47
C GLN A 111 -8.51 12.93 -3.25
N LEU A 112 -7.73 14.00 -3.24
CA LEU A 112 -7.83 15.03 -2.20
C LEU A 112 -8.97 16.00 -2.51
N ARG A 113 -9.73 16.40 -1.47
CA ARG A 113 -10.84 17.34 -1.54
C ARG A 113 -10.65 18.46 -0.51
N GLY A 114 -10.39 19.70 -0.90
CA GLY A 114 -10.31 20.79 0.09
C GLY A 114 -9.73 22.12 -0.38
N SER A 115 -9.88 23.15 0.45
CA SER A 115 -9.78 24.59 0.14
C SER A 115 -8.37 25.17 -0.10
N CYS A 116 -7.35 24.34 -0.26
CA CYS A 116 -6.04 24.80 -0.73
C CYS A 116 -5.80 24.24 -2.13
N ASP A 117 -6.31 24.95 -3.14
CA ASP A 117 -6.04 24.76 -4.57
C ASP A 117 -4.54 24.94 -4.89
N GLY A 118 -3.68 24.03 -4.42
CA GLY A 118 -2.31 23.92 -4.88
C GLY A 118 -1.23 24.59 -4.01
N CYS A 119 -1.16 24.26 -2.72
CA CYS A 119 0.11 24.37 -2.01
C CYS A 119 0.86 23.02 -2.12
N PRO A 120 1.84 22.88 -3.03
CA PRO A 120 2.49 21.60 -3.31
C PRO A 120 3.18 20.99 -2.08
N SER A 121 3.67 21.82 -1.14
CA SER A 121 4.33 21.33 0.09
C SER A 121 3.40 20.61 1.07
N SER A 122 2.13 21.02 1.15
CA SER A 122 1.14 20.42 2.05
C SER A 122 0.59 19.10 1.49
N ALA A 123 0.46 19.05 0.16
CA ALA A 123 0.05 17.85 -0.56
C ALA A 123 1.06 16.71 -0.45
N VAL A 124 2.37 17.01 -0.54
CA VAL A 124 3.45 16.03 -0.35
C VAL A 124 3.44 15.46 1.08
N THR A 125 3.28 16.32 2.09
CA THR A 125 3.22 15.88 3.50
C THR A 125 1.99 15.00 3.76
N ALA A 126 0.83 15.36 3.19
CA ALA A 126 -0.38 14.56 3.28
C ALA A 126 -0.21 13.19 2.60
N LYS A 127 0.39 13.15 1.41
CA LYS A 127 0.70 11.90 0.69
C LYS A 127 1.57 10.97 1.55
N TYR A 128 2.66 11.47 2.12
CA TYR A 128 3.51 10.65 3.01
C TYR A 128 2.78 10.13 4.25
N ALA A 129 1.93 10.95 4.87
CA ALA A 129 1.15 10.52 6.03
C ALA A 129 0.16 9.40 5.66
N ILE A 130 -0.52 9.54 4.52
CA ILE A 130 -1.46 8.54 4.00
C ILE A 130 -0.72 7.25 3.62
N GLU A 131 0.37 7.34 2.85
CA GLU A 131 1.20 6.18 2.47
C GLU A 131 1.65 5.37 3.67
N ARG A 132 2.10 6.05 4.74
CA ARG A 132 2.57 5.37 5.95
C ARG A 132 1.45 4.52 6.57
N VAL A 133 0.27 5.12 6.78
CA VAL A 133 -0.85 4.41 7.40
C VAL A 133 -1.39 3.32 6.48
N VAL A 134 -1.47 3.57 5.18
CA VAL A 134 -1.88 2.54 4.19
C VAL A 134 -0.93 1.36 4.22
N ARG A 135 0.39 1.57 4.26
CA ARG A 135 1.37 0.47 4.33
C ARG A 135 1.24 -0.36 5.62
N GLU A 136 0.87 0.27 6.73
CA GLU A 136 0.62 -0.42 8.01
C GLU A 136 -0.64 -1.31 7.97
N VAL A 137 -1.72 -0.82 7.34
CA VAL A 137 -3.00 -1.55 7.32
C VAL A 137 -3.18 -2.45 6.10
N ALA A 138 -2.51 -2.14 4.99
CA ALA A 138 -2.65 -2.78 3.68
C ALA A 138 -1.28 -2.96 3.03
N PRO A 139 -0.43 -3.85 3.57
CA PRO A 139 0.91 -4.08 3.04
C PRO A 139 0.92 -4.67 1.62
N GLU A 140 -0.20 -5.20 1.15
CA GLU A 140 -0.35 -5.66 -0.23
C GLU A 140 -0.49 -4.53 -1.27
N ILE A 141 -0.66 -3.27 -0.83
CA ILE A 141 -0.65 -2.09 -1.70
C ILE A 141 0.80 -1.71 -1.98
N ALA A 142 1.21 -1.84 -3.25
CA ALA A 142 2.56 -1.55 -3.71
C ALA A 142 2.83 -0.04 -3.82
N ASP A 143 1.84 0.73 -4.28
CA ASP A 143 1.98 2.18 -4.47
C ASP A 143 0.69 2.94 -4.15
N VAL A 144 0.82 4.21 -3.79
CA VAL A 144 -0.30 5.11 -3.49
C VAL A 144 -0.21 6.36 -4.36
N VAL A 145 -1.20 6.51 -5.24
CA VAL A 145 -1.35 7.66 -6.12
C VAL A 145 -2.44 8.57 -5.57
N VAL A 146 -2.10 9.84 -5.38
CA VAL A 146 -3.04 10.86 -4.90
C VAL A 146 -3.26 11.89 -5.99
N GLU A 147 -4.46 11.89 -6.57
CA GLU A 147 -4.88 12.86 -7.58
C GLU A 147 -5.07 14.25 -6.93
N GLY A 148 -4.62 15.30 -7.62
CA GLY A 148 -4.62 16.68 -7.13
C GLY A 148 -3.28 17.18 -6.59
N VAL A 149 -2.26 16.32 -6.52
CA VAL A 149 -0.87 16.71 -6.28
C VAL A 149 -0.19 16.83 -7.65
N ALA A 150 0.20 18.04 -8.06
CA ALA A 150 0.99 18.19 -9.28
C ALA A 150 2.29 17.38 -9.12
N GLU A 151 2.59 16.49 -10.07
CA GLU A 151 3.86 15.78 -10.09
C GLU A 151 5.01 16.79 -10.10
N GLU A 152 5.89 16.73 -9.11
CA GLU A 152 7.19 17.39 -9.24
C GLU A 152 7.99 16.65 -10.31
N THR A 153 7.96 17.19 -11.53
CA THR A 153 9.06 16.96 -12.46
C THR A 153 10.34 17.46 -11.80
N GLY A 154 11.30 16.56 -11.59
CA GLY A 154 12.61 16.86 -11.02
C GLY A 154 13.38 17.94 -11.80
N PRO A 155 14.57 18.35 -11.31
CA PRO A 155 15.22 19.61 -11.68
C PRO A 155 15.64 19.60 -13.15
N GLY A 156 14.82 20.22 -13.99
CA GLY A 156 15.01 20.30 -15.44
C GLY A 156 13.81 20.91 -16.20
N GLY A 157 12.62 20.96 -15.59
CA GLY A 157 11.44 21.60 -16.19
C GLY A 157 11.38 23.09 -15.88
N ARG A 158 11.85 23.93 -16.80
CA ARG A 158 11.60 25.39 -16.74
C ARG A 158 10.08 25.63 -16.64
N PRO A 159 9.61 26.57 -15.78
CA PRO A 159 8.20 26.88 -15.70
C PRO A 159 7.78 27.60 -16.98
N LEU A 160 6.91 26.99 -17.77
CA LEU A 160 6.17 27.74 -18.77
C LEU A 160 5.08 28.50 -18.02
N LEU A 161 5.45 29.69 -17.53
CA LEU A 161 4.49 30.77 -17.33
C LEU A 161 3.55 30.78 -18.55
N PRO A 162 2.22 30.76 -18.38
CA PRO A 162 1.33 31.00 -19.50
C PRO A 162 1.42 32.49 -19.83
N LEU A 163 2.34 32.85 -20.73
CA LEU A 163 2.25 34.14 -21.40
C LEU A 163 1.02 34.08 -22.29
N CYS A 164 -0.08 34.68 -21.84
CA CYS A 164 -1.18 35.07 -22.71
C CYS A 164 -0.61 35.79 -23.94
N PRO A 165 -1.02 35.43 -25.17
CA PRO A 165 -0.66 36.23 -26.34
C PRO A 165 -1.32 37.60 -26.18
N VAL A 166 -0.51 38.64 -26.03
CA VAL A 166 -0.95 40.02 -26.26
C VAL A 166 -1.12 40.15 -27.76
N GLU A 167 -2.36 40.15 -28.26
CA GLU A 167 -2.64 40.62 -29.61
C GLU A 167 -2.36 42.13 -29.66
N VAL A 168 -1.43 42.51 -30.55
CA VAL A 168 -1.12 43.91 -30.87
C VAL A 168 -1.63 44.15 -32.30
N PRO A 169 -2.32 45.27 -32.57
CA PRO A 169 -2.94 45.56 -33.87
C PRO A 169 -1.95 45.77 -35.02
#